data_AF-A0A402DTB6-F1
#
_entry.id   AF-A0A402DTB6-F1
#
_cell.length_a   1.000
_cell.length_b   1.000
_cell.length_c   1.000
_cell.angle_alpha   90.00
_cell.angle_beta   90.00
_cell.angle_gamma   90.00
#
_symmetry.space_group_name_H-M   'P 1'
#
loop_
_entity.id
_entity.type
_entity.pdbx_description
1 polymer ?
#
loop_
_entity_poly.entity_id
_entity_poly.type
_entity_poly.pdbx_seq_one_letter_code
_entity_poly.pdbx_strand_id
1 'polypeptide(L)'
;MVAPVMPWLTDSTEHLDALLGALADAGASGVTILPLHLRGPVKPLFLGWLARYRPALVPRYEELYGSRAYAPDAYGRWLRDRVAPLLERHGFGDRSGHRAGRTAPEREGAYPVGSMPAATPDVAAPAMAQPTLF
;
A
#
# COMPACT_ATOMS: atom_id res chain seq x y z
N MET A 1 2.05 -6.08 -9.63
CA MET A 1 1.52 -4.89 -8.91
C MET A 1 2.53 -3.76 -9.04
N VAL A 2 2.09 -2.54 -9.33
CA VAL A 2 2.93 -1.34 -9.41
C VAL A 2 2.66 -0.48 -8.19
N ALA A 3 3.57 -0.53 -7.22
CA ALA A 3 3.49 0.25 -5.99
C ALA A 3 4.89 0.44 -5.38
N PRO A 4 5.17 1.58 -4.73
CA PRO A 4 4.32 2.77 -4.67
C PRO A 4 4.49 3.67 -5.92
N VAL A 5 3.38 4.20 -6.46
CA VAL A 5 3.45 5.33 -7.40
C VAL A 5 3.62 6.62 -6.61
N MET A 6 4.76 7.28 -6.80
CA MET A 6 5.18 8.47 -6.07
C MET A 6 4.83 9.75 -6.83
N PRO A 7 4.00 10.65 -6.24
CA PRO A 7 3.65 11.94 -6.84
C PRO A 7 4.86 12.73 -7.32
N TRP A 8 4.86 13.19 -8.56
CA TRP A 8 5.95 13.91 -9.23
C TRP A 8 7.31 13.19 -9.36
N LEU A 9 7.43 11.92 -8.94
CA LEU A 9 8.66 11.13 -9.10
C LEU A 9 8.49 9.99 -10.11
N THR A 10 7.37 9.28 -10.05
CA THR A 10 7.14 8.07 -10.87
C THR A 10 5.72 8.05 -11.47
N ASP A 11 5.00 9.16 -11.41
CA ASP A 11 3.62 9.32 -11.86
C ASP A 11 3.50 10.07 -13.20
N SER A 12 4.63 10.35 -13.86
CA SER A 12 4.62 10.92 -15.20
C SER A 12 4.11 9.89 -16.21
N THR A 13 3.42 10.36 -17.25
CA THR A 13 2.92 9.50 -18.32
C THR A 13 4.04 8.70 -18.96
N GLU A 14 5.20 9.30 -19.22
CA GLU A 14 6.37 8.62 -19.78
C GLU A 14 6.86 7.46 -18.91
N HIS A 15 7.00 7.69 -17.59
CA HIS A 15 7.48 6.66 -16.67
C HIS A 15 6.48 5.51 -16.57
N LEU A 16 5.18 5.84 -16.46
CA LEU A 16 4.11 4.85 -16.38
C LEU A 16 3.98 4.05 -17.68
N ASP A 17 4.14 4.70 -18.83
CA ASP A 17 4.05 4.08 -20.14
C ASP A 17 5.21 3.09 -20.38
N ALA A 18 6.44 3.51 -20.09
CA ALA A 18 7.61 2.64 -20.17
C ALA A 18 7.50 1.44 -19.22
N LEU A 19 7.04 1.66 -17.99
CA LEU A 19 6.85 0.59 -17.01
C LEU A 19 5.79 -0.42 -17.47
N LEU A 20 4.64 0.06 -17.97
CA LEU A 20 3.57 -0.81 -18.43
C LEU A 20 3.98 -1.61 -19.67
N GLY A 21 4.73 -1.00 -20.60
CA GLY A 21 5.33 -1.72 -21.71
C GLY A 21 6.26 -2.85 -21.26
N ALA A 22 7.19 -2.55 -20.34
CA ALA A 22 8.09 -3.57 -19.79
C ALA A 22 7.36 -4.70 -19.07
N LEU A 23 6.23 -4.42 -18.41
CA LEU A 23 5.40 -5.44 -17.78
C LEU A 23 4.67 -6.32 -18.82
N ALA A 24 4.18 -5.72 -19.90
CA ALA A 24 3.56 -6.47 -20.99
C ALA A 24 4.57 -7.38 -21.69
N ASP A 25 5.78 -6.87 -21.96
CA ASP A 25 6.89 -7.65 -22.54
C ASP A 25 7.31 -8.82 -21.63
N ALA A 26 7.23 -8.63 -20.31
CA ALA A 26 7.48 -9.68 -19.33
C ALA A 26 6.33 -10.70 -19.19
N GLY A 27 5.24 -10.55 -19.94
CA GLY A 27 4.10 -11.46 -19.94
C GLY A 27 3.14 -11.28 -18.76
N ALA A 28 3.10 -10.09 -18.16
CA ALA A 28 2.10 -9.80 -17.13
C ALA A 28 0.68 -9.91 -17.71
N SER A 29 -0.24 -10.53 -16.96
CA SER A 29 -1.65 -10.68 -17.36
C SER A 29 -2.57 -9.60 -16.76
N GLY A 30 -2.05 -8.77 -15.86
CA GLY A 30 -2.80 -7.70 -15.22
C GLY A 30 -1.93 -6.84 -14.31
N VAL A 31 -2.31 -5.57 -14.15
CA VAL A 31 -1.55 -4.59 -13.37
C VAL A 31 -2.43 -3.78 -12.43
N THR A 32 -2.23 -3.94 -11.12
CA THR A 32 -2.80 -3.05 -10.10
C THR A 32 -1.82 -1.94 -9.77
N ILE A 33 -2.27 -0.68 -9.85
CA ILE A 33 -1.46 0.52 -9.58
C ILE A 33 -1.92 1.17 -8.29
N LEU A 34 -1.00 1.40 -7.35
CA LEU A 34 -1.31 1.97 -6.03
C LEU A 34 -0.47 3.22 -5.74
N PRO A 35 -1.11 4.35 -5.37
CA PRO A 35 -0.43 5.53 -4.85
C PRO A 35 0.42 5.23 -3.62
N LEU A 36 1.49 6.02 -3.45
CA LEU A 36 2.25 6.08 -2.21
C LEU A 36 1.33 6.40 -1.02
N HIS A 37 1.48 5.63 0.06
CA HIS A 37 0.95 5.95 1.37
C HIS A 37 2.11 6.20 2.34
N LEU A 38 1.97 7.18 3.23
CA LEU A 38 2.97 7.56 4.23
C LEU A 38 2.36 7.43 5.63
N ARG A 39 2.36 6.21 6.16
CA ARG A 39 1.80 5.88 7.48
C ARG A 39 2.89 5.79 8.55
N GLY A 40 2.54 6.25 9.76
CA GLY A 40 3.33 6.05 10.97
C GLY A 40 4.80 6.48 10.83
N PRO A 41 5.76 5.65 11.28
CA PRO A 41 7.17 6.04 11.38
C PRO A 41 7.87 6.23 10.02
N VAL A 42 7.29 5.76 8.92
CA VAL A 42 7.90 5.87 7.58
C VAL A 42 7.82 7.29 7.03
N LYS A 43 6.78 8.04 7.40
CA LYS A 43 6.56 9.40 6.89
C LYS A 43 7.73 10.36 7.15
N PRO A 44 8.23 10.53 8.39
CA PRO A 44 9.36 11.42 8.62
C PRO A 44 10.64 10.95 7.92
N LEU A 45 10.85 9.63 7.81
CA LEU A 45 12.01 9.08 7.08
C LEU A 45 11.96 9.43 5.60
N PHE A 46 10.80 9.25 4.97
CA PHE A 46 10.61 9.59 3.56
C PHE A 46 10.72 11.10 3.30
N LEU A 47 10.13 11.94 4.16
CA LEU A 47 10.25 13.40 4.03
C LEU A 47 11.70 13.87 4.26
N GLY A 48 12.44 13.23 5.18
CA GLY A 48 13.87 13.50 5.37
C GLY A 48 14.72 13.11 4.15
N TRP A 49 14.40 11.98 3.52
CA TRP A 49 15.00 11.60 2.24
C TRP A 49 14.66 12.63 1.14
N LEU A 50 13.40 13.05 1.06
CA LEU A 50 12.95 14.03 0.07
C LEU A 50 13.65 15.38 0.25
N ALA A 51 13.81 15.84 1.48
CA ALA A 51 14.55 17.07 1.80
C ALA A 51 16.02 16.98 1.38
N ARG A 52 16.66 15.81 1.52
CA ARG A 52 18.06 15.61 1.14
C ARG A 52 18.26 15.53 -0.37
N TYR A 53 17.40 14.83 -1.10
CA TYR A 53 17.66 14.47 -2.49
C TYR A 53 16.76 15.20 -3.50
N ARG A 54 15.61 15.70 -3.08
CA ARG A 54 14.63 16.41 -3.93
C ARG A 54 13.97 17.57 -3.15
N PRO A 55 14.76 18.53 -2.62
CA PRO A 55 14.24 19.57 -1.73
C PRO A 55 13.10 20.40 -2.33
N ALA A 56 13.10 20.61 -3.65
CA ALA A 56 12.04 21.33 -4.36
C ALA A 56 10.65 20.66 -4.28
N LEU A 57 10.59 19.36 -3.96
CA LEU A 57 9.33 18.63 -3.83
C LEU A 57 8.78 18.63 -2.40
N VAL A 58 9.57 19.03 -1.40
CA VAL A 58 9.14 19.02 0.01
C VAL A 58 7.84 19.78 0.24
N PRO A 59 7.69 21.04 -0.22
CA PRO A 59 6.45 21.80 0.03
C PRO A 59 5.22 21.12 -0.58
N ARG A 60 5.37 20.51 -1.77
CA ARG A 60 4.27 19.80 -2.44
C ARG A 60 3.87 18.53 -1.71
N TYR A 61 4.83 17.80 -1.16
CA TYR A 61 4.57 16.60 -0.37
C TYR A 61 3.97 16.93 1.00
N GLU A 62 4.39 18.02 1.62
CA GLU A 62 3.78 18.54 2.86
C GLU A 62 2.34 18.99 2.62
N GLU A 63 2.04 19.65 1.51
CA GLU A 63 0.66 19.99 1.13
C GLU A 63 -0.19 18.74 0.87
N LEU A 64 0.35 17.80 0.09
CA LEU A 64 -0.39 16.61 -0.35
C LEU A 64 -0.66 15.62 0.80
N TYR A 65 0.34 15.40 1.66
CA TYR A 65 0.28 14.41 2.74
C TYR A 65 0.11 15.03 4.13
N GLY A 66 0.39 16.30 4.37
CA GLY A 66 0.13 17.05 5.62
C GLY A 66 0.19 16.19 6.90
N SER A 67 -0.96 15.97 7.54
CA SER A 67 -1.15 15.00 8.63
C SER A 67 -1.69 13.63 8.18
N ARG A 68 -2.06 13.50 6.90
CA ARG A 68 -2.68 12.33 6.28
C ARG A 68 -1.66 11.24 5.96
N ALA A 69 -2.12 9.99 6.03
CA ALA A 69 -1.33 8.83 5.62
C ALA A 69 -1.54 8.44 4.15
N TYR A 70 -2.65 8.84 3.55
CA TYR A 70 -3.03 8.49 2.19
C TYR A 70 -3.04 9.72 1.30
N ALA A 71 -2.73 9.52 0.01
CA ALA A 71 -2.91 10.57 -0.98
C ALA A 71 -4.41 10.95 -1.04
N PRO A 72 -4.75 12.23 -1.27
CA PRO A 72 -6.14 12.67 -1.41
C PRO A 72 -6.85 11.93 -2.56
N ASP A 73 -8.17 11.75 -2.44
CA ASP A 73 -8.98 11.10 -3.48
C ASP A 73 -8.86 11.78 -4.86
N ALA A 74 -8.62 13.10 -4.87
CA ALA A 74 -8.37 13.85 -6.09
C ALA A 74 -7.13 13.34 -6.83
N TYR A 75 -6.04 13.05 -6.12
CA TYR A 75 -4.84 12.44 -6.69
C TYR A 75 -5.13 11.01 -7.18
N GLY A 76 -5.87 10.22 -6.40
CA GLY A 76 -6.27 8.88 -6.83
C GLY A 76 -7.11 8.86 -8.10
N ARG A 77 -8.05 9.81 -8.25
CA ARG A 77 -8.82 9.99 -9.50
C ARG A 77 -7.92 10.39 -10.66
N TRP A 78 -7.11 11.44 -10.48
CA TRP A 78 -6.16 11.90 -11.48
C TRP A 78 -5.23 10.77 -11.96
N LEU A 79 -4.71 9.95 -11.04
CA LEU A 79 -3.83 8.84 -11.39
C LEU A 79 -4.58 7.78 -12.21
N ARG A 80 -5.81 7.44 -11.82
CA ARG A 80 -6.66 6.50 -12.59
C ARG A 80 -6.92 7.02 -14.00
N ASP A 81 -7.28 8.28 -14.14
CA ASP A 81 -7.56 8.89 -15.44
C ASP A 81 -6.31 8.93 -16.33
N ARG A 82 -5.13 9.14 -15.71
CA ARG A 82 -3.84 9.13 -16.40
C ARG A 82 -3.41 7.73 -16.85
N VAL A 83 -3.63 6.69 -16.04
CA VAL A 83 -3.19 5.32 -16.37
C VAL A 83 -4.17 4.56 -17.25
N ALA A 84 -5.47 4.89 -17.21
CA ALA A 84 -6.50 4.21 -17.99
C ALA A 84 -6.14 4.04 -19.48
N PRO A 85 -5.79 5.10 -20.24
CA PRO A 85 -5.43 4.93 -21.65
C PRO A 85 -4.14 4.12 -21.86
N LEU A 86 -3.21 4.13 -20.89
CA LEU A 86 -1.97 3.34 -20.97
C LEU A 86 -2.25 1.85 -20.74
N LEU A 87 -3.12 1.53 -19.79
CA LEU A 87 -3.54 0.14 -19.53
C LEU A 87 -4.20 -0.48 -20.76
N GLU A 88 -5.08 0.26 -21.45
CA GLU A 88 -5.66 -0.18 -22.72
C GLU A 88 -4.57 -0.40 -23.78
N ARG A 89 -3.64 0.54 -23.94
CA ARG A 89 -2.56 0.46 -24.94
C ARG A 89 -1.67 -0.77 -24.77
N HIS A 90 -1.41 -1.18 -23.54
CA HIS A 90 -0.55 -2.31 -23.20
C HIS A 90 -1.30 -3.62 -22.95
N GLY A 91 -2.60 -3.69 -23.29
CA GLY A 91 -3.39 -4.92 -23.19
C GLY A 91 -3.89 -5.28 -21.79
N PHE A 92 -3.81 -4.36 -20.83
CA PHE A 92 -4.32 -4.53 -19.45
C PHE A 92 -5.75 -4.00 -19.26
N GLY A 93 -6.41 -3.55 -20.32
CA GLY A 93 -7.77 -2.98 -20.29
C GLY A 93 -8.90 -3.98 -20.03
N ASP A 94 -8.64 -5.29 -20.22
CA ASP A 94 -9.68 -6.30 -20.00
C ASP A 94 -9.95 -6.51 -18.49
N ARG A 95 -11.08 -5.93 -18.05
CA ARG A 95 -11.57 -5.94 -16.67
C ARG A 95 -11.94 -7.34 -16.15
N SER A 96 -11.99 -8.34 -17.03
CA SER A 96 -12.24 -9.74 -16.69
C SER A 96 -11.14 -10.33 -15.79
N GLY A 97 -9.88 -9.90 -15.96
CA GLY A 97 -8.74 -10.35 -15.14
C GLY A 97 -8.64 -9.67 -13.76
N HIS A 98 -8.96 -8.38 -13.65
CA HIS A 98 -8.79 -7.62 -12.40
C HIS A 98 -9.84 -7.88 -11.33
N ARG A 99 -11.03 -8.38 -11.70
CA ARG A 99 -12.12 -8.63 -10.75
C ARG A 99 -12.17 -10.08 -10.25
N ALA A 100 -11.54 -11.02 -10.96
CA ALA A 100 -11.52 -12.44 -10.60
C ALA A 100 -10.78 -12.74 -9.27
N GLY A 101 -9.90 -11.84 -8.81
CA GLY A 101 -9.18 -11.98 -7.53
C GLY A 101 -9.87 -11.35 -6.32
N ARG A 102 -11.08 -10.77 -6.47
CA ARG A 102 -11.83 -10.14 -5.38
C ARG A 102 -13.12 -10.90 -5.06
N THR A 103 -13.00 -12.17 -4.73
CA THR A 103 -13.77 -12.68 -3.57
C THR A 103 -13.09 -12.10 -2.34
N ALA A 104 -13.71 -11.11 -1.70
CA ALA A 104 -13.28 -10.66 -0.40
C ALA A 104 -13.28 -11.85 0.57
N PRO A 105 -12.19 -12.16 1.29
CA PRO A 105 -12.35 -12.87 2.54
C PRO A 105 -12.86 -11.84 3.55
N GLU A 106 -14.17 -11.78 3.72
CA GLU A 106 -14.70 -11.47 5.04
C GLU A 106 -14.25 -12.60 5.97
N ARG A 107 -13.13 -12.37 6.66
CA ARG A 107 -12.90 -12.68 8.08
C ARG A 107 -11.41 -12.53 8.40
N GLU A 108 -11.13 -11.47 9.15
CA GLU A 108 -10.08 -11.43 10.16
C GLU A 108 -10.03 -12.79 10.90
N GLY A 109 -8.92 -13.52 10.80
CA GLY A 109 -8.55 -14.56 11.77
C GLY A 109 -9.08 -16.00 11.58
N ALA A 110 -9.05 -16.58 10.39
CA ALA A 110 -9.10 -18.05 10.25
C ALA A 110 -7.71 -18.61 9.91
N TYR A 111 -6.94 -18.94 10.94
CA TYR A 111 -5.69 -19.69 10.78
C TYR A 111 -6.01 -21.15 10.38
N PRO A 112 -5.19 -21.80 9.54
CA PRO A 112 -5.37 -23.22 9.24
C PRO A 112 -5.32 -24.05 10.53
N VAL A 113 -6.15 -25.11 10.60
CA VAL A 113 -6.11 -26.09 11.70
C VAL A 113 -4.67 -26.59 11.87
N GLY A 114 -4.11 -26.35 13.06
CA GLY A 114 -2.71 -26.69 13.40
C GLY A 114 -1.74 -25.51 13.50
N SER A 115 -2.14 -24.28 13.13
CA SER A 115 -1.26 -23.10 13.23
C SER A 115 -1.20 -22.44 14.62
N MET A 116 -2.06 -22.86 15.55
CA MET A 116 -1.90 -22.52 16.96
C MET A 116 -1.12 -23.65 17.66
N PRO A 117 -0.04 -23.37 18.40
CA PRO A 117 0.52 -24.38 19.29
C PRO A 117 -0.60 -24.86 20.21
N ALA A 118 -0.83 -26.17 20.24
CA ALA A 118 -1.82 -26.76 21.14
C ALA A 118 -1.43 -26.36 22.56
N ALA A 119 -2.29 -25.59 23.24
CA ALA A 119 -2.10 -25.28 24.64
C ALA A 119 -2.14 -26.61 25.42
N THR A 120 -0.98 -27.08 25.86
CA THR A 120 -0.91 -28.08 26.92
C THR A 120 -1.25 -27.37 28.24
N PRO A 121 -2.02 -28.01 29.14
CA PRO A 121 -2.60 -27.33 30.29
C PRO A 121 -1.60 -27.18 31.44
N ASP A 122 -1.95 -26.22 32.30
CA ASP A 122 -1.53 -26.05 33.68
C ASP A 122 -0.16 -25.40 33.95
N VAL A 123 -0.21 -24.08 34.13
CA VAL A 123 0.60 -23.41 35.17
C VAL A 123 -0.40 -22.72 36.09
N ALA A 124 -0.62 -23.32 37.26
CA ALA A 124 -1.38 -22.75 38.35
C ALA A 124 -0.95 -21.30 38.64
N ALA A 125 -1.90 -20.38 38.58
CA ALA A 125 -1.70 -19.00 38.99
C ALA A 125 -1.41 -18.93 40.50
N PRO A 126 -0.33 -18.27 40.96
CA PRO A 126 -0.24 -17.92 42.36
C PRO A 126 -1.30 -16.84 42.67
N ALA A 127 -2.18 -17.15 43.62
CA ALA A 127 -3.20 -16.25 44.12
C ALA A 127 -2.55 -14.97 44.67
N MET A 128 -2.95 -13.81 44.14
CA MET A 128 -2.63 -12.53 44.77
C MET A 128 -3.45 -12.39 46.05
N ALA A 129 -2.78 -12.51 47.20
CA ALA A 129 -3.33 -12.08 48.48
C ALA A 129 -3.34 -10.54 48.53
N GLN A 130 -4.48 -9.97 48.94
CA GLN A 130 -4.73 -8.54 49.09
C GLN A 130 -3.88 -7.89 50.20
N PRO A 131 -3.71 -6.55 50.17
CA PRO A 131 -2.91 -5.84 51.15
C PRO A 131 -3.70 -5.64 52.45
N THR A 132 -3.01 -5.65 53.59
CA THR A 132 -3.55 -5.11 54.85
C THR A 132 -2.48 -4.29 55.55
N LEU A 133 -2.88 -3.06 55.91
CA LEU A 133 -2.18 -2.05 56.69
C LEU A 133 -1.62 -2.57 58.01
N PHE A 134 -0.44 -2.07 58.40
CA PHE A 134 -0.22 -1.25 59.59
C PHE A 134 1.03 -0.38 59.40
#